data_AF-A0A349VTK5-F1
#
_entry.id   AF-A0A349VTK5-F1
#
_cell.length_a   1.000
_cell.length_b   1.000
_cell.length_c   1.000
_cell.angle_alpha   90.00
_cell.angle_beta   90.00
_cell.angle_gamma   90.00
#
_symmetry.space_group_name_H-M   'P 1'
#
loop_
_entity.id
_entity.type
_entity.pdbx_description
1 polymer ?
#
loop_
_entity_poly.entity_id
_entity_poly.type
_entity_poly.pdbx_seq_one_letter_code
_entity_poly.pdbx_strand_id
1 'polypeptide(L)' 'HWIEACHGGKINDTDFGRRIKGDGHMAESLQHLFKLSVKKYMNNGTLPSLRRDLFRLPDAGTQLGLF' A
#
# COMPACT_ATOMS: atom_id res chain seq x y z
N HIS A 1 -6.01 -18.67 5.00
CA HIS A 1 -6.23 -19.29 3.69
C HIS A 1 -5.97 -18.36 2.51
N TRP A 2 -6.65 -17.21 2.36
CA TRP A 2 -6.40 -16.32 1.20
C TRP A 2 -5.04 -15.61 1.21
N ILE A 3 -4.57 -15.17 2.38
CA ILE A 3 -3.24 -14.55 2.53
C ILE A 3 -2.13 -15.58 2.21
N GLU A 4 -2.31 -16.83 2.62
CA GLU A 4 -1.37 -17.91 2.31
C GLU A 4 -1.31 -18.18 0.81
N ALA A 5 -2.45 -18.17 0.10
CA ALA A 5 -2.48 -18.35 -1.35
C ALA A 5 -1.70 -17.24 -2.10
N CYS A 6 -1.72 -16.01 -1.59
CA CYS A 6 -0.93 -14.89 -2.14
C CYS A 6 0.58 -14.99 -1.83
N HIS A 7 0.98 -15.88 -0.92
CA HIS A 7 2.36 -16.03 -0.43
C HIS A 7 2.88 -17.46 -0.64
N GLY A 8 2.34 -18.21 -1.62
CA GLY A 8 2.80 -19.57 -1.93
C GLY A 8 2.58 -20.59 -0.80
N GLY A 9 1.56 -20.40 0.03
CA GLY A 9 1.17 -21.28 1.14
C GLY A 9 1.71 -20.88 2.50
N LYS A 10 2.52 -19.81 2.61
CA LYS A 10 3.09 -19.35 3.89
C LYS A 10 2.49 -18.01 4.33
N ILE A 11 2.05 -17.89 5.57
CA ILE A 11 1.56 -16.60 6.09
C ILE A 11 2.67 -15.53 6.13
N ASN A 12 3.91 -15.94 6.42
CA ASN A 12 5.07 -15.07 6.50
C ASN A 12 5.94 -15.25 5.26
N ASP A 13 5.86 -14.29 4.34
CA ASP A 13 6.80 -14.17 3.23
C ASP A 13 8.02 -13.34 3.66
N THR A 14 9.22 -13.86 3.40
CA THR A 14 10.50 -13.22 3.72
C THR A 14 10.89 -12.16 2.69
N ASP A 15 10.37 -12.25 1.46
CA ASP A 15 10.59 -11.24 0.45
C ASP A 15 9.60 -10.09 0.66
N PHE A 16 10.11 -8.95 1.11
CA PHE A 16 9.30 -7.77 1.44
C PHE A 16 8.45 -7.30 0.25
N GLY A 17 8.99 -7.35 -0.98
CA GLY A 17 8.27 -6.92 -2.17
C GLY A 17 7.09 -7.84 -2.47
N ARG A 18 7.33 -9.16 -2.37
CA ARG A 18 6.31 -10.19 -2.57
C ARG A 18 5.26 -10.18 -1.46
N ARG A 19 5.66 -9.91 -0.21
CA ARG A 19 4.75 -9.82 0.94
C ARG A 19 3.71 -8.71 0.80
N ILE A 20 4.10 -7.56 0.23
CA ILE A 20 3.16 -6.44 0.05
C ILE A 20 2.27 -6.64 -1.17
N LYS A 21 2.86 -7.10 -2.28
CA LYS A 21 2.14 -7.22 -3.55
C LYS A 21 1.28 -8.49 -3.63
N GLY A 22 1.70 -9.56 -2.97
CA GLY A 22 1.22 -10.92 -3.20
C GLY A 22 1.63 -11.43 -4.59
N ASP A 23 1.44 -12.73 -4.81
CA ASP A 23 1.74 -13.41 -6.06
C ASP A 23 0.67 -14.47 -6.38
N GLY A 24 0.61 -14.87 -7.65
CA GLY A 24 -0.34 -15.85 -8.17
C GLY A 24 -1.75 -15.32 -8.49
N HIS A 25 -2.60 -16.22 -8.99
CA HIS A 25 -3.91 -15.87 -9.57
C HIS A 25 -4.86 -15.13 -8.62
N MET A 26 -4.75 -15.36 -7.31
CA MET A 26 -5.56 -14.64 -6.34
C MET A 26 -5.13 -13.18 -6.19
N ALA A 27 -3.84 -12.90 -6.15
CA ALA A 27 -3.31 -11.54 -6.12
C ALA A 27 -3.69 -10.79 -7.40
N GLU A 28 -3.57 -11.44 -8.56
CA GLU A 28 -4.00 -10.89 -9.86
C GLU A 28 -5.49 -10.55 -9.89
N SER A 29 -6.35 -11.46 -9.40
CA SER A 29 -7.80 -11.26 -9.36
C SER A 29 -8.19 -10.07 -8.46
N LEU A 30 -7.56 -9.96 -7.29
CA LEU A 30 -7.74 -8.82 -6.39
C LEU A 30 -7.28 -7.51 -7.04
N GLN A 31 -6.14 -7.53 -7.74
CA GLN A 31 -5.63 -6.36 -8.44
C GLN A 31 -6.57 -5.89 -9.56
N HIS A 32 -7.18 -6.81 -10.31
CA HIS A 32 -8.19 -6.48 -11.31
C HIS A 32 -9.46 -5.91 -10.69
N LEU A 33 -9.97 -6.54 -9.63
CA LEU A 33 -11.14 -6.04 -8.89
C LEU A 33 -10.91 -4.62 -8.38
N PHE A 34 -9.73 -4.34 -7.81
CA PHE A 34 -9.38 -3.01 -7.32
C PHE A 34 -9.34 -1.99 -8.46
N LYS A 35 -8.66 -2.28 -9.57
CA LYS A 35 -8.60 -1.39 -10.74
C LYS A 35 -9.99 -1.06 -11.29
N LEU A 36 -10.86 -2.05 -11.40
CA LEU A 36 -12.25 -1.87 -11.86
C LEU A 36 -13.05 -1.01 -10.88
N SER A 37 -12.90 -1.26 -9.58
CA SER A 37 -13.59 -0.50 -8.54
C SER A 37 -13.17 0.96 -8.53
N VAL A 38 -11.86 1.24 -8.63
CA VAL A 38 -11.34 2.61 -8.76
C VAL A 38 -11.91 3.25 -10.02
N LYS A 39 -11.83 2.60 -11.19
CA LYS A 39 -12.38 3.15 -12.44
C LYS A 39 -13.88 3.44 -12.37
N LYS A 40 -14.64 2.61 -11.66
CA LYS A 40 -16.11 2.72 -11.58
C LYS A 40 -16.57 3.78 -10.58
N TYR A 41 -15.89 3.88 -9.44
CA TYR A 41 -16.36 4.67 -8.30
C TYR A 41 -15.52 5.91 -8.00
N MET A 42 -14.27 5.95 -8.45
CA MET A 42 -13.43 7.14 -8.37
C MET A 42 -13.38 7.73 -9.78
N ASN A 43 -14.10 8.83 -9.99
CA ASN A 43 -14.37 9.51 -11.27
C ASN A 43 -13.11 10.06 -12.00
N ASN A 44 -12.01 9.29 -12.09
CA ASN A 44 -10.69 9.75 -12.54
C ASN A 44 -10.25 11.07 -11.87
N GLY A 45 -10.76 11.35 -10.67
CA GLY A 45 -10.37 12.52 -9.91
C GLY A 45 -8.88 12.45 -9.58
N THR A 46 -8.18 13.56 -9.68
CA THR A 46 -6.84 13.66 -9.15
C THR A 46 -6.87 13.41 -7.65
N LEU A 47 -5.84 12.75 -7.12
CA LEU A 47 -5.70 12.63 -5.67
C LEU A 47 -5.68 14.04 -5.07
N PRO A 48 -6.39 14.28 -3.96
CA PRO A 48 -6.37 15.57 -3.31
C PRO A 48 -4.93 15.92 -2.89
N SER A 49 -4.61 17.20 -2.92
CA SER A 49 -3.30 17.68 -2.47
C SER A 49 -3.09 17.29 -1.01
N LEU A 50 -1.95 16.67 -0.71
CA LEU A 50 -1.59 16.33 0.66
C LEU A 50 -1.40 17.62 1.46
N ARG A 51 -2.07 17.69 2.62
CA ARG A 51 -1.90 18.77 3.60
C ARG A 51 -0.52 18.61 4.28
N ARG A 52 0.42 19.53 4.04
CA ARG A 52 1.81 19.47 4.54
C ARG A 52 2.15 20.52 5.60
N ASP A 53 1.26 21.48 5.81
CA ASP A 53 1.35 22.55 6.82
C ASP A 53 1.36 22.03 8.26
N LEU A 54 0.81 20.84 8.51
CA LEU A 54 0.85 20.17 9.82
C LEU A 54 2.15 19.39 10.07
N PHE A 55 2.99 19.21 9.04
CA PHE A 55 4.21 18.43 9.15
C PHE A 55 5.40 19.34 9.46
N ARG A 56 6.02 19.15 10.62
CA ARG A 56 7.27 19.82 10.99
C ARG A 56 8.44 18.92 10.58
N LEU A 57 9.29 19.40 9.68
CA LEU A 57 10.56 18.73 9.41
C LEU A 57 11.45 18.84 10.66
N PRO A 58 12.11 17.77 11.10
CA PRO A 58 13.11 17.86 12.16
C PRO A 58 14.32 18.67 11.69
N ASP A 59 14.96 19.39 12.61
CA ASP A 59 16.18 20.13 12.32
C ASP A 59 17.28 19.16 11.86
N ALA A 60 18.08 19.59 10.88
CA ALA A 60 19.11 18.75 10.27
C ALA A 60 20.02 18.11 11.34
N GLY A 61 19.98 16.76 11.41
CA GLY A 61 20.81 15.99 12.34
C GLY A 61 20.20 15.73 13.72
N THR A 62 18.96 16.13 13.98
CA THR A 62 18.27 15.83 15.25
C THR A 62 17.13 14.83 15.06
N GLN A 63 17.04 13.84 15.95
CA GLN A 63 15.88 12.95 16.02
C GLN A 63 14.80 13.62 16.87
N LEU A 64 13.62 13.82 16.26
CA LEU A 64 12.36 14.30 16.85
C LEU A 64 12.53 15.36 17.95
N GLY A 65 12.23 16.62 17.62
CA GLY A 65 11.91 17.62 18.63
C GLY A 65 10.67 17.17 19.41
N LEU A 66 10.89 16.38 20.45
CA LEU A 66 9.94 16.20 21.54
C LEU A 66 9.87 17.56 22.22
N PHE A 67 8.74 18.23 22.02
CA PHE A 67 8.35 19.54 22.54
C PHE A 67 8.93 20.74 21.76
#